data_AF-X6M5C0-F1
#
_entry.id   AF-X6M5C0-F1
#
_cell.length_a   1.000
_cell.length_b   1.000
_cell.length_c   1.000
_cell.angle_alpha   90.00
_cell.angle_beta   90.00
_cell.angle_gamma   90.00
#
_symmetry.space_group_name_H-M   'P 1'
#
loop_
_entity.id
_entity.type
_entity.pdbx_description
1 polymer ?
#
loop_
_entity_poly.entity_id
_entity_poly.type
_entity_poly.pdbx_seq_one_letter_code
_entity_poly.pdbx_strand_id
1 'polypeptide(L)'
;FLFDEIGLAEQSPHNPLKILHKLLEHPKISFVGISNWSLDAAKMNRMIMHSIPLMDHNGLMETAKAILKNSNSTFSEQEITVYEKIMKDQTNAFKLNGNSDFFGARDFYALIKHQATLLKKSDRQSLEGYLRNFGGLDHSDYREQLQRILMEVLNRTEDEVIRELEKWTPVMCVERNLMEKKRGQSPDDLMVSRHCMVISEKYYSWQLLLEYNILNFSQIFLFRSYFPQDKYSNIANYSQLNKIIDCMDTGKT
;
A
#
# COMPACT_ATOMS: atom_id res chain seq x y z
N PHE A 1 1.96 -16.51 -21.43
CA PHE A 1 3.14 -15.93 -20.75
C PHE A 1 2.73 -14.60 -20.16
N LEU A 2 3.00 -14.38 -18.87
CA LEU A 2 2.73 -13.13 -18.17
C LEU A 2 4.07 -12.41 -17.93
N PHE A 3 4.18 -11.19 -18.43
CA PHE A 3 5.32 -10.31 -18.17
C PHE A 3 4.86 -9.18 -17.25
N ASP A 4 5.29 -9.24 -15.99
CA ASP A 4 5.01 -8.18 -15.03
C ASP A 4 6.02 -7.03 -15.15
N GLU A 5 5.54 -5.81 -14.96
CA GLU A 5 6.31 -4.56 -15.08
C GLU A 5 7.11 -4.38 -16.39
N ILE A 6 6.53 -4.74 -17.54
CA ILE A 6 7.22 -4.71 -18.85
C ILE A 6 7.81 -3.32 -19.20
N GLY A 7 7.22 -2.22 -18.73
CA GLY A 7 7.75 -0.87 -18.91
C GLY A 7 9.14 -0.63 -18.31
N LEU A 8 9.54 -1.34 -17.25
CA LEU A 8 10.92 -1.27 -16.73
C LEU A 8 11.94 -1.76 -17.76
N ALA A 9 11.56 -2.80 -18.50
CA ALA A 9 12.40 -3.37 -19.53
C ALA A 9 12.55 -2.43 -20.75
N GLU A 10 11.60 -1.51 -20.96
CA GLU A 10 11.69 -0.46 -21.99
C GLU A 10 12.73 0.61 -21.63
N GLN A 11 12.82 0.99 -20.35
CA GLN A 11 13.77 1.99 -19.86
C GLN A 11 15.21 1.46 -19.76
N SER A 12 15.40 0.14 -19.90
CA SER A 12 16.70 -0.49 -19.77
C SER A 12 17.65 -0.11 -20.93
N PRO A 13 18.92 0.25 -20.65
CA PRO A 13 19.90 0.55 -21.70
C PRO A 13 20.21 -0.67 -22.58
N HIS A 14 19.90 -1.89 -22.11
CA HIS A 14 20.11 -3.13 -22.85
C HIS A 14 18.98 -3.46 -23.82
N ASN A 15 17.89 -2.68 -23.82
CA ASN A 15 16.71 -2.84 -24.68
C ASN A 15 16.26 -4.31 -24.87
N PRO A 16 16.01 -5.04 -23.76
CA PRO A 16 15.61 -6.45 -23.81
C PRO A 16 14.32 -6.69 -24.62
N LEU A 17 13.46 -5.67 -24.73
CA LEU A 17 12.20 -5.74 -25.47
C LEU A 17 12.37 -5.73 -27.00
N LYS A 18 13.59 -5.52 -27.52
CA LYS A 18 13.87 -5.66 -28.95
C LYS A 18 13.53 -7.07 -29.47
N ILE A 19 13.74 -8.10 -28.65
CA ILE A 19 13.43 -9.49 -28.99
C ILE A 19 11.92 -9.71 -29.07
N LEU A 20 11.16 -8.99 -28.25
CA LEU A 20 9.70 -9.11 -28.16
C LEU A 20 9.03 -8.80 -29.51
N HIS A 21 9.58 -7.86 -30.30
CA HIS A 21 9.08 -7.53 -31.65
C HIS A 21 8.94 -8.77 -32.53
N LYS A 22 9.99 -9.59 -32.59
CA LYS A 22 9.98 -10.81 -33.41
C LYS A 22 9.01 -11.87 -32.88
N LEU A 23 8.82 -11.92 -31.56
CA LEU A 23 7.94 -12.90 -30.92
C LEU A 23 6.46 -12.54 -31.03
N LEU A 24 6.12 -11.25 -31.08
CA LEU A 24 4.73 -10.77 -31.15
C LEU A 24 4.16 -10.72 -32.58
N GLU A 25 5.00 -10.70 -33.62
CA GLU A 25 4.51 -10.72 -35.01
C GLU A 25 3.86 -12.07 -35.39
N HIS A 26 4.40 -13.16 -34.87
CA HIS A 26 3.86 -14.51 -35.05
C HIS A 26 3.79 -15.23 -33.70
N PRO A 27 2.83 -14.84 -32.83
CA PRO A 27 2.78 -15.35 -31.46
C PRO A 27 2.45 -16.83 -31.48
N LYS A 28 3.42 -17.66 -31.09
CA LYS A 28 3.22 -19.11 -30.86
C LYS A 28 2.53 -19.41 -29.54
N ILE A 29 2.53 -18.44 -28.63
CA ILE A 29 1.96 -18.51 -27.29
C ILE A 29 1.24 -17.20 -27.00
N SER A 30 0.15 -17.27 -26.23
CA SER A 30 -0.52 -16.07 -25.74
C SER A 30 0.40 -15.29 -24.80
N PHE A 31 0.43 -13.96 -24.96
CA PHE A 31 1.26 -13.04 -24.21
C PHE A 31 0.39 -11.97 -23.54
N VAL A 32 0.66 -11.70 -22.26
CA VAL A 32 0.06 -10.59 -21.51
C VAL A 32 1.20 -9.84 -20.84
N GLY A 33 1.30 -8.54 -21.11
CA GLY A 33 2.23 -7.64 -20.42
C GLY A 33 1.47 -6.69 -19.51
N ILE A 34 1.92 -6.54 -18.27
CA ILE A 34 1.39 -5.57 -17.31
C ILE A 34 2.45 -4.50 -17.10
N SER A 35 2.05 -3.22 -17.10
CA SER A 35 2.96 -2.13 -16.76
C SER A 35 2.22 -0.92 -16.21
N ASN A 36 2.91 -0.21 -15.32
CA ASN A 36 2.50 1.12 -14.86
C ASN A 36 2.99 2.24 -15.80
N TRP A 37 3.81 1.93 -16.81
CA TRP A 37 4.35 2.90 -17.75
C TRP A 37 3.96 2.55 -19.18
N SER A 38 3.83 3.58 -20.01
CA SER A 38 3.60 3.39 -21.44
C SER A 38 4.81 2.76 -22.11
N LEU A 39 4.55 1.91 -23.09
CA LEU A 39 5.56 1.38 -23.99
C LEU A 39 5.69 2.26 -25.22
N ASP A 40 6.73 2.06 -26.01
CA ASP A 40 6.84 2.75 -27.30
C ASP A 40 5.73 2.34 -28.27
N ALA A 41 5.40 3.24 -29.21
CA ALA A 41 4.35 2.99 -30.19
C ALA A 41 4.62 1.74 -31.05
N ALA A 42 5.89 1.44 -31.32
CA ALA A 42 6.27 0.29 -32.13
C ALA A 42 5.89 -1.05 -31.48
N LYS A 43 6.01 -1.17 -30.15
CA LYS A 43 5.58 -2.36 -29.40
C LYS A 43 4.07 -2.35 -29.20
N MET A 44 3.48 -1.20 -28.85
CA MET A 44 2.05 -1.07 -28.63
C MET A 44 1.23 -1.44 -29.87
N ASN A 45 1.69 -1.11 -31.08
CA ASN A 45 0.99 -1.45 -32.34
C ASN A 45 0.84 -2.97 -32.59
N ARG A 46 1.59 -3.82 -31.88
CA ARG A 46 1.58 -5.28 -32.03
C ARG A 46 0.75 -5.98 -30.93
N MET A 47 0.13 -5.21 -30.05
CA MET A 47 -0.62 -5.71 -28.90
C MET A 47 -1.92 -4.93 -28.74
N ILE A 48 -2.92 -5.57 -28.11
CA ILE A 48 -4.12 -4.86 -27.69
C ILE A 48 -3.79 -4.17 -26.37
N MET A 49 -3.75 -2.84 -26.40
CA MET A 49 -3.52 -2.05 -25.19
C MET A 49 -4.84 -1.78 -24.48
N HIS A 50 -4.90 -2.15 -23.21
CA HIS A 50 -5.95 -1.73 -22.29
C HIS A 50 -5.32 -0.82 -21.23
N SER A 51 -5.71 0.45 -21.22
CA SER A 51 -5.24 1.42 -20.23
C SER A 51 -6.27 1.54 -19.10
N ILE A 52 -5.78 1.46 -17.85
CA ILE A 52 -6.58 1.62 -16.65
C ILE A 52 -6.20 2.97 -16.02
N PRO A 53 -6.99 4.03 -16.23
CA PRO A 53 -6.71 5.34 -15.65
C PRO A 53 -6.98 5.35 -14.14
N LEU A 54 -6.58 6.46 -13.49
CA LEU A 54 -7.03 6.76 -12.13
C LEU A 54 -8.56 6.79 -12.08
N MET A 55 -9.12 6.22 -11.02
CA MET A 55 -10.57 6.21 -10.82
C MET A 55 -11.09 7.63 -10.60
N ASP A 56 -12.18 7.94 -11.28
CA ASP A 56 -12.98 9.12 -10.99
C ASP A 56 -13.87 8.87 -9.76
N HIS A 57 -14.61 9.90 -9.34
CA HIS A 57 -15.50 9.82 -8.19
C HIS A 57 -16.50 8.64 -8.30
N ASN A 58 -17.08 8.43 -9.48
CA ASN A 58 -18.03 7.33 -9.70
C ASN A 58 -17.33 5.97 -9.64
N GLY A 59 -16.13 5.83 -10.20
CA GLY A 59 -15.32 4.62 -10.10
C GLY A 59 -14.95 4.29 -8.65
N LEU A 60 -14.58 5.29 -7.85
CA LEU A 60 -14.32 5.13 -6.41
C LEU A 60 -15.57 4.69 -5.65
N MET A 61 -16.72 5.29 -5.95
CA MET A 61 -18.03 4.95 -5.38
C MET A 61 -18.42 3.50 -5.67
N GLU A 62 -18.35 3.07 -6.93
CA GLU A 62 -18.67 1.70 -7.33
C GLU A 62 -17.66 0.69 -6.76
N THR A 63 -16.38 1.05 -6.69
CA THR A 63 -15.36 0.20 -6.07
C THR A 63 -15.60 0.04 -4.57
N ALA A 64 -15.96 1.12 -3.86
CA ALA A 64 -16.30 1.05 -2.44
C ALA A 64 -17.54 0.16 -2.21
N LYS A 65 -18.60 0.33 -3.01
CA LYS A 65 -19.79 -0.55 -2.97
C LYS A 65 -19.42 -2.01 -3.23
N ALA A 66 -18.55 -2.27 -4.19
CA ALA A 66 -18.12 -3.64 -4.52
C ALA A 66 -17.32 -4.27 -3.38
N ILE A 67 -16.41 -3.52 -2.74
CA ILE A 67 -15.66 -3.99 -1.56
C ILE A 67 -16.63 -4.34 -0.41
N LEU A 68 -17.70 -3.57 -0.25
CA LEU A 68 -18.66 -3.74 0.85
C LEU A 68 -19.86 -4.62 0.53
N LYS A 69 -19.90 -5.24 -0.66
CA LYS A 69 -21.07 -6.00 -1.14
C LYS A 69 -21.52 -7.10 -0.16
N ASN A 70 -20.57 -7.72 0.53
CA ASN A 70 -20.83 -8.82 1.48
C ASN A 70 -20.77 -8.38 2.94
N SER A 71 -20.61 -7.08 3.23
CA SER A 71 -20.58 -6.57 4.60
C SER A 71 -21.88 -5.84 4.97
N ASN A 72 -22.29 -5.96 6.23
CA ASN A 72 -23.42 -5.18 6.77
C ASN A 72 -23.05 -3.71 7.03
N SER A 73 -21.87 -3.28 6.58
CA SER A 73 -21.33 -1.94 6.81
C SER A 73 -21.71 -1.01 5.68
N THR A 74 -21.82 0.28 6.00
CA THR A 74 -21.97 1.36 5.03
C THR A 74 -20.68 2.17 5.03
N PHE A 75 -20.21 2.60 3.86
CA PHE A 75 -19.16 3.63 3.77
C PHE A 75 -19.79 5.02 3.71
N SER A 76 -19.00 6.06 3.99
CA SER A 76 -19.40 7.45 3.81
C SER A 76 -18.77 7.99 2.51
N GLU A 77 -19.41 8.99 1.93
CA GLU A 77 -18.83 9.73 0.80
C GLU A 77 -17.61 10.56 1.25
N GLN A 78 -17.47 10.73 2.57
CA GLN A 78 -16.33 11.40 3.20
C GLN A 78 -15.01 10.66 2.95
N GLU A 79 -14.95 9.33 3.00
CA GLU A 79 -13.72 8.58 2.69
C GLU A 79 -13.24 8.83 1.25
N ILE A 80 -14.19 8.86 0.29
CA ILE A 80 -13.90 9.18 -1.11
C ILE A 80 -13.37 10.60 -1.20
N THR A 81 -14.05 11.55 -0.56
CA THR A 81 -13.69 12.98 -0.64
C THR A 81 -12.33 13.26 -0.02
N VAL A 82 -11.97 12.61 1.10
CA VAL A 82 -10.63 12.69 1.71
C VAL A 82 -9.59 12.17 0.73
N TYR A 83 -9.79 10.97 0.17
CA TYR A 83 -8.85 10.39 -0.80
C TYR A 83 -8.69 11.30 -2.03
N GLU A 84 -9.78 11.80 -2.61
CA GLU A 84 -9.72 12.71 -3.75
C GLU A 84 -8.96 14.00 -3.44
N LYS A 85 -9.17 14.60 -2.26
CA LYS A 85 -8.43 15.80 -1.85
C LYS A 85 -6.94 15.53 -1.64
N ILE A 86 -6.55 14.37 -1.11
CA ILE A 86 -5.14 13.96 -0.99
C ILE A 86 -4.53 13.80 -2.39
N MET A 87 -5.21 13.07 -3.28
CA MET A 87 -4.69 12.78 -4.63
C MET A 87 -4.64 14.01 -5.55
N LYS A 88 -5.57 14.96 -5.38
CA LYS A 88 -5.64 16.20 -6.18
C LYS A 88 -4.85 17.36 -5.56
N ASP A 89 -4.21 17.14 -4.42
CA ASP A 89 -3.43 18.18 -3.76
C ASP A 89 -2.25 18.61 -4.65
N GLN A 90 -2.20 19.91 -4.95
CA GLN A 90 -1.16 20.47 -5.82
C GLN A 90 0.09 20.87 -5.05
N THR A 91 0.05 20.86 -3.71
CA THR A 91 1.20 21.16 -2.87
C THR A 91 2.18 19.98 -2.86
N ASN A 92 3.28 20.13 -2.13
CA ASN A 92 4.23 19.03 -1.90
C ASN A 92 3.92 18.23 -0.62
N ALA A 93 2.83 18.55 0.09
CA ALA A 93 2.46 17.94 1.37
C ALA A 93 2.31 16.41 1.29
N PHE A 94 1.79 15.89 0.18
CA PHE A 94 1.63 14.43 -0.01
C PHE A 94 2.66 13.82 -0.95
N LYS A 95 3.77 14.53 -1.21
CA LYS A 95 4.83 14.12 -2.15
C LYS A 95 6.15 13.91 -1.41
N LEU A 96 6.56 12.66 -1.26
CA LEU A 96 7.87 12.36 -0.67
C LEU A 96 8.98 12.68 -1.68
N ASN A 97 9.88 13.60 -1.34
CA ASN A 97 11.01 14.01 -2.20
C ASN A 97 10.57 14.45 -3.62
N GLY A 98 9.37 15.05 -3.74
CA GLY A 98 8.81 15.47 -5.03
C GLY A 98 8.22 14.34 -5.88
N ASN A 99 8.19 13.10 -5.38
CA ASN A 99 7.48 12.01 -6.03
C ASN A 99 5.97 12.15 -5.78
N SER A 100 5.20 12.32 -6.86
CA SER A 100 3.74 12.47 -6.82
C SER A 100 2.99 11.20 -6.43
N ASP A 101 3.63 10.04 -6.54
CA ASP A 101 2.95 8.74 -6.52
C ASP A 101 3.13 8.01 -5.18
N PHE A 102 3.13 8.75 -4.07
CA PHE A 102 3.30 8.18 -2.74
C PHE A 102 2.05 7.43 -2.25
N PHE A 103 0.86 8.01 -2.46
CA PHE A 103 -0.43 7.36 -2.19
C PHE A 103 -1.10 6.91 -3.48
N GLY A 104 -1.92 5.87 -3.41
CA GLY A 104 -2.68 5.39 -4.56
C GLY A 104 -3.90 4.57 -4.20
N ALA A 105 -4.47 3.90 -5.21
CA ALA A 105 -5.74 3.19 -5.08
C ALA A 105 -5.74 2.10 -3.99
N ARG A 106 -4.58 1.48 -3.71
CA ARG A 106 -4.45 0.47 -2.65
C ARG A 106 -4.65 1.06 -1.25
N ASP A 107 -4.29 2.33 -1.03
CA ASP A 107 -4.54 3.04 0.23
C ASP A 107 -6.03 3.29 0.41
N PHE A 108 -6.72 3.70 -0.65
CA PHE A 108 -8.17 3.83 -0.67
C PHE A 108 -8.86 2.49 -0.39
N TYR A 109 -8.47 1.40 -1.04
CA TYR A 109 -9.07 0.08 -0.81
C TYR A 109 -8.89 -0.37 0.64
N ALA A 110 -7.71 -0.14 1.21
CA ALA A 110 -7.43 -0.51 2.59
C ALA A 110 -8.19 0.38 3.60
N LEU A 111 -8.40 1.66 3.30
CA LEU A 111 -9.29 2.53 4.08
C LEU A 111 -10.72 2.00 4.08
N ILE A 112 -11.30 1.72 2.91
CA ILE A 112 -12.68 1.22 2.81
C ILE A 112 -12.83 -0.12 3.53
N LYS A 113 -11.86 -1.03 3.39
CA LYS A 113 -11.85 -2.31 4.12
C LYS A 113 -11.77 -2.11 5.63
N HIS A 114 -10.95 -1.18 6.11
CA HIS A 114 -10.87 -0.89 7.54
C HIS A 114 -12.21 -0.35 8.06
N GLN A 115 -12.81 0.63 7.37
CA GLN A 115 -14.11 1.18 7.74
C GLN A 115 -15.22 0.13 7.75
N ALA A 116 -15.15 -0.88 6.86
CA ALA A 116 -16.08 -2.01 6.85
C ALA A 116 -16.11 -2.79 8.17
N THR A 117 -15.00 -2.80 8.91
CA THR A 117 -14.89 -3.53 10.18
C THR A 117 -15.45 -2.77 11.38
N LEU A 118 -15.71 -1.48 11.22
CA LEU A 118 -16.24 -0.63 12.27
C LEU A 118 -17.76 -0.82 12.38
N LEU A 119 -18.16 -1.69 13.32
CA LEU A 119 -19.55 -2.08 13.54
C LEU A 119 -20.39 -0.96 14.15
N LYS A 120 -19.81 -0.12 15.03
CA LYS A 120 -20.55 0.96 15.69
C LYS A 120 -20.31 2.29 14.98
N LYS A 121 -21.35 3.12 14.96
CA LYS A 121 -21.27 4.49 14.42
C LYS A 121 -20.26 5.36 15.18
N SER A 122 -20.05 5.10 16.48
CA SER A 122 -19.01 5.76 17.29
C SER A 122 -17.60 5.42 16.79
N ASP A 123 -17.38 4.20 16.33
CA ASP A 123 -16.05 3.73 15.93
C ASP A 123 -15.64 4.39 14.60
N ARG A 124 -16.63 4.66 13.73
CA ARG A 124 -16.44 5.45 12.50
C ARG A 124 -16.05 6.90 12.74
N GLN A 125 -16.14 7.38 13.98
CA GLN A 125 -15.57 8.67 14.33
C GLN A 125 -14.06 8.60 14.54
N SER A 126 -13.44 7.43 14.54
CA SER A 126 -11.99 7.37 14.72
C SER A 126 -11.24 7.74 13.45
N LEU A 127 -10.11 8.45 13.61
CA LEU A 127 -9.18 8.73 12.51
C LEU A 127 -8.21 7.57 12.23
N GLU A 128 -8.29 6.46 12.98
CA GLU A 128 -7.43 5.29 12.85
C GLU A 128 -7.26 4.85 11.39
N GLY A 129 -8.37 4.62 10.68
CA GLY A 129 -8.35 4.16 9.30
C GLY A 129 -7.65 5.11 8.34
N TYR A 130 -7.81 6.43 8.53
CA TYR A 130 -7.14 7.42 7.72
C TYR A 130 -5.64 7.44 8.02
N LEU A 131 -5.25 7.43 9.29
CA LEU A 131 -3.85 7.54 9.72
C LEU A 131 -3.04 6.25 9.45
N ARG A 132 -3.70 5.09 9.46
CA ARG A 132 -3.09 3.82 9.05
C ARG A 132 -2.85 3.71 7.55
N ASN A 133 -3.67 4.38 6.73
CA ASN A 133 -3.62 4.22 5.26
C ASN A 133 -3.02 5.41 4.53
N PHE A 134 -3.02 6.61 5.14
CA PHE A 134 -2.40 7.80 4.59
C PHE A 134 -1.19 8.27 5.41
N GLY A 135 -0.59 7.41 6.23
CA GLY A 135 0.61 7.70 7.01
C GLY A 135 1.92 7.57 6.21
N GLY A 136 3.06 7.67 6.90
CA GLY A 136 4.40 7.51 6.32
C GLY A 136 5.10 8.82 5.93
N LEU A 137 4.43 9.96 6.06
CA LEU A 137 4.99 11.30 5.95
C LEU A 137 4.89 12.01 7.30
N ASP A 138 5.89 12.82 7.67
CA ASP A 138 5.94 13.49 8.98
C ASP A 138 6.49 14.93 8.94
N HIS A 139 6.57 15.54 7.75
CA HIS A 139 6.96 16.94 7.64
C HIS A 139 5.78 17.88 8.00
N SER A 140 6.07 19.13 8.36
CA SER A 140 5.07 20.12 8.79
C SER A 140 3.92 20.25 7.80
N ASP A 141 4.26 20.42 6.52
CA ASP A 141 3.30 20.74 5.47
C ASP A 141 2.30 19.59 5.27
N TYR A 142 2.76 18.34 5.36
CA TYR A 142 1.90 17.15 5.36
C TYR A 142 0.90 17.19 6.52
N ARG A 143 1.37 17.45 7.75
CA ARG A 143 0.51 17.45 8.94
C ARG A 143 -0.56 18.54 8.87
N GLU A 144 -0.17 19.76 8.53
CA GLU A 144 -1.08 20.89 8.38
C GLU A 144 -2.13 20.62 7.29
N GLN A 145 -1.69 20.11 6.13
CA GLN A 145 -2.56 19.85 5.01
C GLN A 145 -3.53 18.69 5.28
N LEU A 146 -3.06 17.61 5.90
CA LEU A 146 -3.91 16.49 6.30
C LEU A 146 -4.95 16.94 7.32
N GLN A 147 -4.54 17.69 8.35
CA GLN A 147 -5.44 18.24 9.36
C GLN A 147 -6.53 19.10 8.70
N ARG A 148 -6.15 19.99 7.78
CA ARG A 148 -7.07 20.84 7.02
C ARG A 148 -8.11 20.02 6.24
N ILE A 149 -7.67 18.99 5.51
CA ILE A 149 -8.57 18.12 4.74
C ILE A 149 -9.54 17.38 5.67
N LEU A 150 -9.04 16.84 6.80
CA LEU A 150 -9.87 16.08 7.74
C LEU A 150 -10.89 16.98 8.44
N MET A 151 -10.51 18.20 8.85
CA MET A 151 -11.45 19.18 9.43
C MET A 151 -12.57 19.53 8.44
N GLU A 152 -12.20 19.85 7.20
CA GLU A 152 -13.14 20.28 6.15
C GLU A 152 -14.12 19.17 5.77
N VAL A 153 -13.61 17.96 5.49
CA VAL A 153 -14.43 16.86 4.96
C VAL A 153 -15.24 16.16 6.06
N LEU A 154 -14.66 16.02 7.25
CA LEU A 154 -15.33 15.34 8.36
C LEU A 154 -16.20 16.28 9.20
N ASN A 155 -16.18 17.59 8.88
CA ASN A 155 -16.89 18.65 9.60
C ASN A 155 -16.58 18.61 11.11
N ARG A 156 -15.29 18.63 11.44
CA ARG A 156 -14.77 18.54 12.82
C ARG A 156 -14.06 19.80 13.23
N THR A 157 -14.08 20.05 14.54
CA THR A 157 -13.28 21.14 15.10
C THR A 157 -11.80 20.77 15.10
N GLU A 158 -10.96 21.80 15.12
CA GLU A 158 -9.50 21.63 15.22
C GLU A 158 -9.12 20.78 16.42
N ASP A 159 -9.68 21.08 17.60
CA ASP A 159 -9.39 20.32 18.82
C ASP A 159 -9.76 18.84 18.71
N GLU A 160 -10.85 18.50 18.00
CA GLU A 160 -11.24 17.10 17.77
C GLU A 160 -10.24 16.34 16.90
N VAL A 161 -9.75 16.98 15.85
CA VAL A 161 -8.78 16.37 14.93
C VAL A 161 -7.42 16.24 15.61
N ILE A 162 -6.94 17.28 16.31
CA ILE A 162 -5.67 17.24 17.05
C ILE A 162 -5.68 16.12 18.09
N ARG A 163 -6.75 15.99 18.88
CA ARG A 163 -6.86 14.89 19.87
C ARG A 163 -6.77 13.50 19.24
N GLU A 164 -7.40 13.28 18.09
CA GLU A 164 -7.30 11.99 17.40
C GLU A 164 -5.93 11.78 16.75
N LEU A 165 -5.26 12.83 16.25
CA LEU A 165 -3.89 12.76 15.74
C LEU A 165 -2.88 12.42 16.84
N GLU A 166 -3.00 13.03 18.01
CA GLU A 166 -2.16 12.75 19.19
C GLU A 166 -2.39 11.33 19.72
N LYS A 167 -3.64 10.87 19.68
CA LYS A 167 -4.01 9.51 20.07
C LYS A 167 -3.46 8.46 19.11
N TRP A 168 -3.49 8.70 17.80
CA TRP A 168 -3.11 7.72 16.79
C TRP A 168 -1.69 7.97 16.27
N THR A 169 -0.72 7.75 17.16
CA THR A 169 0.70 7.84 16.80
C THR A 169 1.11 6.77 15.78
N PRO A 170 2.19 6.97 15.01
CA PRO A 170 2.71 5.95 14.08
C PRO A 170 2.96 4.60 14.74
N VAL A 171 3.45 4.61 15.99
CA VAL A 171 3.69 3.39 16.79
C VAL A 171 2.37 2.63 17.04
N MET A 172 1.31 3.33 17.44
CA MET A 172 -0.02 2.74 17.63
C MET A 172 -0.63 2.23 16.33
N CYS A 173 -0.42 2.95 15.22
CA CYS A 173 -0.86 2.49 13.90
C CYS A 173 -0.18 1.19 13.47
N VAL A 174 1.13 1.05 13.72
CA VAL A 174 1.89 -0.19 13.47
C VAL A 174 1.43 -1.31 14.39
N GLU A 175 1.28 -1.04 15.68
CA GLU A 175 0.77 -2.01 16.66
C GLU A 175 -0.60 -2.55 16.23
N ARG A 176 -1.55 -1.66 15.89
CA ARG A 176 -2.88 -2.07 15.44
C ARG A 176 -2.81 -2.91 14.18
N ASN A 177 -1.97 -2.54 13.21
CA ASN A 177 -1.84 -3.29 11.97
C ASN A 177 -1.34 -4.74 12.21
N LEU A 178 -0.43 -4.94 13.16
CA LEU A 178 0.11 -6.25 13.51
C LEU A 178 -0.81 -7.08 14.45
N MET A 179 -1.53 -6.42 15.35
CA MET A 179 -2.40 -7.07 16.34
C MET A 179 -3.79 -7.39 15.79
N GLU A 180 -4.17 -6.83 14.65
CA GLU A 180 -5.46 -7.07 14.00
C GLU A 180 -5.52 -8.49 13.44
N LYS A 181 -5.86 -9.44 14.31
CA LYS A 181 -6.12 -10.83 13.92
C LYS A 181 -7.42 -10.93 13.15
N LYS A 182 -7.48 -11.85 12.18
CA LYS A 182 -8.71 -12.24 11.48
C LYS A 182 -9.83 -12.45 12.49
N ARG A 183 -10.83 -11.57 12.50
CA ARG A 183 -12.07 -11.75 13.26
C ARG A 183 -12.98 -12.73 12.51
N GLY A 184 -12.58 -14.00 12.46
CA GLY A 184 -13.40 -15.07 11.90
C GLY A 184 -12.63 -16.05 11.02
N GLN A 185 -13.20 -17.24 10.90
CA GLN A 185 -12.76 -18.31 10.00
C GLN A 185 -13.49 -18.25 8.65
N SER A 186 -14.14 -17.11 8.33
CA SER A 186 -14.89 -17.00 7.08
C SER A 186 -13.92 -16.73 5.92
N PRO A 187 -14.05 -17.44 4.79
CA PRO A 187 -13.25 -17.16 3.58
C PRO A 187 -13.45 -15.74 3.03
N ASP A 188 -14.55 -15.10 3.42
CA ASP A 188 -15.00 -13.76 3.00
C ASP A 188 -14.61 -12.65 3.99
N ASP A 189 -13.82 -12.95 5.03
CA ASP A 189 -13.37 -11.92 5.96
C ASP A 189 -12.46 -10.93 5.22
N LEU A 190 -13.00 -9.73 5.01
CA LEU A 190 -12.37 -8.54 4.40
C LEU A 190 -11.01 -8.14 5.02
N MET A 191 -10.62 -8.78 6.12
CA MET A 191 -9.46 -8.48 6.92
C MET A 191 -8.21 -9.26 6.47
N VAL A 192 -7.49 -8.64 5.54
CA VAL A 192 -6.04 -8.77 5.43
C VAL A 192 -5.47 -7.36 5.47
N SER A 193 -4.95 -6.97 6.63
CA SER A 193 -4.18 -5.74 6.74
C SER A 193 -2.93 -5.85 5.86
N ARG A 194 -2.55 -4.75 5.21
CA ARG A 194 -1.36 -4.72 4.35
C ARG A 194 -0.11 -4.85 5.21
N HIS A 195 0.91 -5.53 4.69
CA HIS A 195 2.24 -5.54 5.33
C HIS A 195 2.70 -4.12 5.64
N CYS A 196 3.30 -3.93 6.82
CA CYS A 196 3.81 -2.63 7.24
C CYS A 196 5.14 -2.31 6.57
N MET A 197 5.26 -1.11 6.02
CA MET A 197 6.54 -0.49 5.73
C MET A 197 6.81 0.56 6.82
N VAL A 198 7.84 0.34 7.63
CA VAL A 198 8.26 1.29 8.67
C VAL A 198 9.37 2.16 8.10
N ILE A 199 9.06 3.44 7.88
CA ILE A 199 10.01 4.43 7.38
C ILE A 199 10.77 5.02 8.57
N SER A 200 12.09 5.03 8.49
CA SER A 200 12.94 5.61 9.53
C SER A 200 14.18 6.24 8.95
N GLU A 201 14.67 7.29 9.62
CA GLU A 201 15.95 7.92 9.30
C GLU A 201 17.15 7.02 9.60
N LYS A 202 17.03 6.09 10.56
CA LYS A 202 18.14 5.27 11.03
C LYS A 202 17.83 3.79 10.92
N TYR A 203 18.83 3.01 10.48
CA TYR A 203 18.68 1.58 10.21
C TYR A 203 18.40 0.72 11.45
N TYR A 204 18.65 1.22 12.66
CA TYR A 204 18.43 0.49 13.92
C TYR A 204 17.09 0.84 14.59
N SER A 205 16.34 1.80 14.06
CA SER A 205 15.09 2.26 14.69
C SER A 205 13.99 1.21 14.74
N TRP A 206 14.11 0.10 14.00
CA TRP A 206 13.21 -1.05 14.16
C TRP A 206 13.25 -1.62 15.59
N GLN A 207 14.34 -1.42 16.34
CA GLN A 207 14.47 -1.82 17.74
C GLN A 207 13.43 -1.14 18.64
N LEU A 208 12.94 0.05 18.25
CA LEU A 208 11.83 0.70 18.96
C LEU A 208 10.59 -0.20 19.01
N LEU A 209 10.36 -1.02 17.98
CA LEU A 209 9.24 -1.98 17.98
C LEU A 209 9.40 -3.06 19.06
N LEU A 210 10.64 -3.41 19.44
CA LEU A 210 10.91 -4.28 20.58
C LEU A 210 10.69 -3.52 21.90
N GLU A 211 11.16 -2.28 22.00
CA GLU A 211 11.01 -1.45 23.21
C GLU A 211 9.54 -1.16 23.55
N TYR A 212 8.73 -0.88 22.52
CA TYR A 212 7.28 -0.72 22.65
C TYR A 212 6.53 -2.06 22.81
N ASN A 213 7.22 -3.19 22.88
CA ASN A 213 6.64 -4.55 22.97
C ASN A 213 5.67 -4.90 21.83
N ILE A 214 5.82 -4.25 20.67
CA ILE A 214 5.06 -4.56 19.46
C ILE A 214 5.59 -5.85 18.83
N LEU A 215 6.92 -5.96 18.78
CA LEU A 215 7.64 -7.16 18.40
C LEU A 215 8.35 -7.73 19.63
N ASN A 216 8.73 -9.00 19.57
CA ASN A 216 9.57 -9.65 20.56
C ASN A 216 10.59 -10.58 19.88
N PHE A 217 11.37 -11.32 20.65
CA PHE A 217 12.42 -12.20 20.09
C PHE A 217 11.90 -13.54 19.53
N SER A 218 10.58 -13.79 19.56
CA SER A 218 9.98 -14.96 18.90
C SER A 218 9.73 -14.74 17.42
N GLN A 219 9.66 -13.49 16.96
CA GLN A 219 9.56 -13.14 15.55
C GLN A 219 10.86 -13.44 14.79
N ILE A 220 10.73 -13.63 13.48
CA ILE A 220 11.87 -13.99 12.61
C ILE A 220 12.41 -12.73 11.95
N PHE A 221 13.56 -12.26 12.43
CA PHE A 221 14.25 -11.11 11.85
C PHE A 221 15.16 -11.55 10.70
N LEU A 222 14.88 -11.05 9.50
CA LEU A 222 15.68 -11.31 8.30
C LEU A 222 16.57 -10.10 7.99
N PHE A 223 17.87 -10.29 8.19
CA PHE A 223 18.89 -9.31 7.82
C PHE A 223 19.76 -9.83 6.69
N ARG A 224 20.24 -8.93 5.84
CA ARG A 224 21.24 -9.26 4.82
C ARG A 224 22.52 -9.76 5.49
N SER A 225 23.02 -10.92 5.04
CA SER A 225 24.33 -11.39 5.46
C SER A 225 25.43 -10.50 4.87
N TYR A 226 26.38 -10.10 5.70
CA TYR A 226 27.57 -9.37 5.29
C TYR A 226 28.85 -10.22 5.43
N PHE A 227 28.72 -11.52 5.72
CA PHE A 227 29.87 -12.42 5.77
C PHE A 227 30.55 -12.51 4.39
N PRO A 228 31.89 -12.52 4.31
CA PRO A 228 32.61 -12.46 3.04
C PRO A 228 32.23 -13.57 2.04
N GLN A 229 31.95 -14.78 2.53
CA GLN A 229 31.57 -15.93 1.72
C GLN A 229 30.16 -15.81 1.11
N ASP A 230 29.26 -15.10 1.79
CA ASP A 230 27.87 -14.94 1.37
C ASP A 230 27.70 -13.82 0.33
N LYS A 231 28.62 -12.86 0.27
CA LYS A 231 28.52 -11.73 -0.68
C LYS A 231 28.57 -12.13 -2.14
N TYR A 232 29.20 -13.26 -2.45
CA TYR A 232 29.40 -13.75 -3.82
C TYR A 232 28.50 -14.95 -4.16
N SER A 233 27.61 -15.34 -3.25
CA SER A 233 26.76 -16.52 -3.39
C SER A 233 25.29 -16.17 -3.29
N ASN A 234 24.48 -16.68 -4.21
CA ASN A 234 23.03 -16.56 -4.12
C ASN A 234 22.41 -17.46 -3.04
N ILE A 235 23.19 -18.35 -2.40
CA ILE A 235 22.71 -19.29 -1.38
C ILE A 235 22.03 -18.56 -0.22
N ALA A 236 22.60 -17.44 0.23
CA ALA A 236 22.01 -16.63 1.30
C ALA A 236 20.63 -16.08 0.92
N ASN A 237 20.46 -15.63 -0.33
CA ASN A 237 19.18 -15.13 -0.83
C ASN A 237 18.13 -16.25 -0.90
N TYR A 238 18.51 -17.43 -1.40
CA TYR A 238 17.62 -18.60 -1.42
C TYR A 238 17.23 -19.05 0.00
N SER A 239 18.17 -19.05 0.93
CA SER A 239 17.89 -19.38 2.34
C SER A 239 16.90 -18.39 2.96
N GLN A 240 17.04 -17.09 2.69
CA GLN A 240 16.09 -16.08 3.15
C GLN A 240 14.70 -16.30 2.55
N LEU A 241 14.61 -16.59 1.25
CA LEU A 241 13.33 -16.89 0.59
C LEU A 241 12.65 -18.11 1.21
N ASN A 242 13.38 -19.20 1.45
CA ASN A 242 12.83 -20.38 2.10
C ASN A 242 12.33 -20.08 3.51
N LYS A 243 13.05 -19.25 4.29
CA LYS A 243 12.56 -18.81 5.61
C LYS A 243 11.27 -18.02 5.50
N ILE A 244 11.13 -17.14 4.50
CA ILE A 244 9.88 -16.39 4.26
C ILE A 244 8.74 -17.36 3.94
N ILE A 245 8.97 -18.35 3.07
CA ILE A 245 7.97 -19.37 2.72
C ILE A 245 7.54 -20.14 3.98
N ASP A 246 8.49 -20.63 4.77
CA ASP A 246 8.22 -21.34 6.03
C ASP A 246 7.44 -20.47 7.02
N CYS A 247 7.77 -19.17 7.12
CA CYS A 247 7.02 -18.22 7.96
C CYS A 247 5.58 -18.05 7.48
N MET A 248 5.37 -17.89 6.18
CA MET A 248 4.04 -17.77 5.58
C MET A 248 3.19 -19.02 5.81
N ASP A 249 3.78 -20.21 5.64
CA ASP A 249 3.10 -21.49 5.85
C ASP A 249 2.75 -21.75 7.33
N THR A 250 3.61 -21.30 8.25
CA THR A 250 3.40 -21.49 9.70
C THR A 250 2.68 -20.33 10.39
N GLY A 251 2.32 -19.27 9.65
CA GLY A 251 1.64 -18.09 10.19
C GLY A 251 2.49 -17.27 11.16
N LYS A 252 3.81 -17.25 10.98
CA LYS A 252 4.76 -16.47 11.80
C LYS A 252 5.07 -15.11 11.15
N THR A 253 5.37 -14.14 12.00
CA THR A 253 5.85 -12.80 11.63
C THR A 253 7.37 -12.74 11.67
#